data_AF-A0A536LI23-F1
#
_entry.id   AF-A0A536LI23-F1
#
_cell.length_a   1.000
_cell.length_b   1.000
_cell.length_c   1.000
_cell.angle_alpha   90.00
_cell.angle_beta   90.00
_cell.angle_gamma   90.00
#
_symmetry.space_group_name_H-M   'P 1'
#
loop_
_entity.id
_entity.type
_entity.pdbx_description
1 polymer ?
#
loop_
_entity_poly.entity_id
_entity_poly.type
_entity_poly.pdbx_seq_one_letter_code
_entity_poly.pdbx_strand_id
1 'polypeptide(L)'
;MATSNDQQGGERRNGHRPRAETLPLVEVPPSEIDDWPMGTQNMADVASHSEGAGQGSRLQSTGGDGLSNASGNGARSTLAESLDGVRERLGLPKREWPVEAERSSERRKYKQAMAVELLASGMTVTEAARQLDIDPSTVHRWLNDALFVAELEARRGEIVESMLDQHLLASRIATAKLMGLIDSPNEQIALRAAAILYAGGQRAYQFMDVRKRIERLEDNMGIVYGSKV
;
A
#
# COMPACT_ATOMS: atom_id res chain seq x y z
N MET A 1 81.73 -37.18 12.83
CA MET A 1 81.24 -36.59 14.10
C MET A 1 79.74 -36.41 13.92
N ALA A 2 78.89 -37.38 14.35
CA ALA A 2 78.34 -37.51 15.71
C ALA A 2 77.47 -36.28 16.04
N THR A 3 76.15 -36.32 16.28
CA THR A 3 75.19 -37.37 16.68
C THR A 3 73.74 -36.90 16.44
N SER A 4 72.84 -37.89 16.28
CA SER A 4 71.40 -37.94 16.56
C SER A 4 70.72 -36.74 17.24
N ASN A 5 69.49 -36.42 16.80
CA ASN A 5 68.36 -36.59 17.71
C ASN A 5 67.04 -36.82 16.95
N ASP A 6 66.58 -38.07 17.00
CA ASP A 6 65.18 -38.47 16.97
C ASP A 6 64.43 -37.83 18.16
N GLN A 7 63.21 -37.36 17.95
CA GLN A 7 62.09 -37.85 18.76
C GLN A 7 60.73 -37.39 18.21
N GLN A 8 60.01 -38.40 17.73
CA GLN A 8 58.56 -38.45 17.63
C GLN A 8 57.93 -38.24 19.02
N GLY A 9 56.80 -37.54 19.07
CA GLY A 9 55.94 -37.47 20.24
C GLY A 9 54.56 -37.01 19.83
N GLY A 10 53.71 -37.95 19.40
CA GLY A 10 52.31 -37.69 19.16
C GLY A 10 51.55 -37.60 20.48
N GLU A 11 50.78 -36.53 20.66
CA GLU A 11 49.72 -36.49 21.67
C GLU A 11 48.35 -36.44 21.02
N ARG A 12 47.60 -37.49 21.32
CA ARG A 12 46.19 -37.66 21.00
C ARG A 12 45.36 -36.84 21.98
N ARG A 13 44.33 -36.20 21.43
CA ARG A 13 42.96 -36.06 21.98
C ARG A 13 42.83 -35.94 23.49
N ASN A 14 42.31 -34.79 23.94
CA ASN A 14 41.23 -34.80 24.93
C ASN A 14 40.21 -33.71 24.61
N GLY A 15 38.99 -34.15 24.36
CA GLY A 15 37.85 -33.29 24.15
C GLY A 15 37.38 -32.69 25.46
N HIS A 16 37.21 -31.38 25.47
CA HIS A 16 36.28 -30.71 26.36
C HIS A 16 35.35 -29.86 25.52
N ARG A 17 34.12 -30.36 25.37
CA ARG A 17 32.98 -29.55 25.00
C ARG A 17 32.80 -28.48 26.10
N PRO A 18 32.69 -27.19 25.78
CA PRO A 18 32.14 -26.26 26.76
C PRO A 18 30.72 -26.72 27.08
N ARG A 19 30.47 -27.01 28.36
CA ARG A 19 29.13 -27.22 28.87
C ARG A 19 28.33 -25.96 28.56
N ALA A 20 27.09 -26.16 28.11
CA ALA A 20 26.10 -25.10 28.03
C ALA A 20 26.07 -24.40 29.39
N GLU A 21 26.59 -23.18 29.43
CA GLU A 21 26.29 -22.24 30.49
C GLU A 21 24.79 -21.96 30.37
N THR A 22 24.03 -22.64 31.23
CA THR A 22 22.67 -22.25 31.58
C THR A 22 22.73 -20.78 31.95
N LEU A 23 22.29 -19.92 31.04
CA LEU A 23 22.06 -18.52 31.35
C LEU A 23 21.14 -18.48 32.57
N PRO A 24 21.47 -17.71 33.62
CA PRO A 24 20.55 -17.51 34.72
C PRO A 24 19.25 -16.97 34.15
N LEU A 25 18.15 -17.62 34.50
CA LEU A 25 16.80 -17.12 34.26
C LEU A 25 16.72 -15.75 34.94
N VAL A 26 16.87 -14.69 34.15
CA VAL A 26 16.56 -13.32 34.60
C VAL A 26 15.06 -13.32 34.82
N GLU A 27 14.66 -13.44 36.08
CA GLU A 27 13.31 -13.10 36.51
C GLU A 27 13.12 -11.62 36.18
N VAL A 28 12.42 -11.36 35.07
CA VAL A 28 11.92 -10.04 34.74
C VAL A 28 10.87 -9.76 35.82
N PRO A 29 11.10 -8.78 36.73
CA PRO A 29 10.05 -8.39 37.66
C PRO A 29 8.84 -7.94 36.82
N PRO A 30 7.60 -8.16 37.29
CA PRO A 30 6.42 -7.59 36.66
C PRO A 30 6.50 -6.06 36.80
N SER A 31 7.24 -5.41 35.90
CA SER A 31 7.19 -3.96 35.72
C SER A 31 5.81 -3.67 35.17
N GLU A 32 4.94 -3.24 36.07
CA GLU A 32 4.17 -2.01 35.90
C GLU A 32 3.85 -1.75 34.43
N ILE A 33 2.71 -2.30 34.02
CA ILE A 33 1.92 -1.79 32.90
C ILE A 33 1.55 -0.36 33.32
N ASP A 34 2.49 0.55 33.13
CA ASP A 34 2.26 1.98 33.22
C ASP A 34 1.27 2.32 32.11
N ASP A 35 0.11 2.79 32.58
CA ASP A 35 -0.86 3.59 31.87
C ASP A 35 -0.15 4.57 30.94
N TRP A 36 -0.05 4.20 29.66
CA TRP A 36 0.12 5.21 28.62
C TRP A 36 -1.24 5.89 28.47
N PRO A 37 -1.37 7.19 28.82
CA PRO A 37 -2.60 7.91 28.55
C PRO A 37 -2.71 7.98 27.02
N MET A 38 -3.59 7.17 26.46
CA MET A 38 -4.17 7.37 25.15
C MET A 38 -4.83 8.75 25.18
N GLY A 39 -4.07 9.75 24.78
CA GLY A 39 -4.57 11.10 24.54
C GLY A 39 -5.58 11.04 23.42
N THR A 40 -6.85 10.84 23.78
CA THR A 40 -8.00 11.23 22.98
C THR A 40 -8.01 12.75 22.92
N GLN A 41 -7.22 13.32 22.02
CA GLN A 41 -7.31 14.72 21.69
C GLN A 41 -8.57 14.91 20.85
N ASN A 42 -9.63 15.32 21.54
CA ASN A 42 -10.86 15.85 20.99
C ASN A 42 -10.55 16.90 19.91
N MET A 43 -10.83 16.57 18.64
CA MET A 43 -11.12 17.55 17.60
C MET A 43 -12.59 17.96 17.72
N ALA A 44 -12.90 18.77 18.72
CA ALA A 44 -14.10 19.57 18.77
C ALA A 44 -13.73 20.90 19.42
N ASP A 45 -14.27 22.00 18.90
CA ASP A 45 -14.11 23.38 19.37
C ASP A 45 -12.85 24.14 18.93
N VAL A 46 -12.81 24.46 17.63
CA VAL A 46 -12.33 25.78 17.18
C VAL A 46 -13.45 26.43 16.38
N ALA A 47 -14.44 26.93 17.11
CA ALA A 47 -15.44 27.87 16.62
C ALA A 47 -15.50 29.02 17.62
N SER A 48 -14.85 30.15 17.28
CA SER A 48 -15.35 31.51 17.49
C SER A 48 -14.22 32.53 17.26
N HIS A 49 -14.40 33.42 16.28
CA HIS A 49 -14.36 34.89 16.42
C HIS A 49 -14.33 35.51 15.02
N SER A 50 -15.51 35.71 14.43
CA SER A 50 -15.75 36.83 13.53
C SER A 50 -17.13 37.42 13.81
N GLU A 51 -17.12 38.47 14.62
CA GLU A 51 -18.25 39.38 14.77
C GLU A 51 -18.43 40.13 13.45
N GLY A 52 -19.61 40.00 12.85
CA GLY A 52 -20.02 40.72 11.66
C GLY A 52 -21.53 40.88 11.68
N ALA A 53 -21.99 41.99 12.26
CA ALA A 53 -23.38 42.39 12.33
C ALA A 53 -23.99 42.58 10.92
N GLY A 54 -25.17 42.00 10.70
CA GLY A 54 -25.93 42.18 9.46
C GLY A 54 -27.39 41.78 9.65
N GLN A 55 -28.21 42.78 9.95
CA GLN A 55 -29.67 42.73 10.06
C GLN A 55 -30.33 42.34 8.73
N GLY A 56 -31.51 41.69 8.78
CA GLY A 56 -32.48 41.83 7.69
C GLY A 56 -33.45 40.68 7.42
N SER A 57 -34.67 40.85 7.92
CA SER A 57 -35.92 40.57 7.19
C SER A 57 -36.39 39.13 6.94
N ARG A 58 -37.08 38.64 7.98
CA ARG A 58 -38.44 38.05 7.97
C ARG A 58 -39.30 38.40 6.73
N LEU A 59 -39.77 37.40 6.00
CA LEU A 59 -41.07 37.42 5.33
C LEU A 59 -41.77 36.06 5.48
N GLN A 60 -42.94 36.12 6.11
CA GLN A 60 -44.00 35.11 6.08
C GLN A 60 -44.68 35.18 4.71
N SER A 61 -45.24 34.07 4.20
CA SER A 61 -46.61 34.05 3.64
C SER A 61 -47.00 32.65 3.15
N THR A 62 -48.13 32.16 3.67
CA THR A 62 -49.26 31.46 3.00
C THR A 62 -48.93 30.40 1.94
N GLY A 63 -49.37 29.14 2.08
CA GLY A 63 -50.77 28.73 2.24
C GLY A 63 -51.24 28.14 0.90
N GLY A 64 -51.75 26.90 0.91
CA GLY A 64 -52.28 26.27 -0.30
C GLY A 64 -52.48 24.77 -0.17
N ASP A 65 -53.60 24.39 0.45
CA ASP A 65 -54.19 23.05 0.32
C ASP A 65 -54.67 22.82 -1.13
N GLY A 66 -54.50 21.59 -1.61
CA GLY A 66 -54.98 21.16 -2.92
C GLY A 66 -54.96 19.64 -3.07
N LEU A 67 -56.07 18.99 -2.69
CA LEU A 67 -56.40 17.59 -2.98
C LEU A 67 -56.33 17.30 -4.49
N SER A 68 -55.87 16.10 -4.89
CA SER A 68 -56.48 15.29 -5.98
C SER A 68 -55.79 13.93 -6.18
N ASN A 69 -56.64 12.89 -6.17
CA ASN A 69 -56.43 11.52 -6.65
C ASN A 69 -55.83 11.44 -8.06
N ALA A 70 -54.95 10.46 -8.31
CA ALA A 70 -54.95 9.69 -9.56
C ALA A 70 -54.15 8.38 -9.42
N SER A 71 -54.90 7.28 -9.46
CA SER A 71 -54.41 5.93 -9.74
C SER A 71 -53.81 5.86 -11.14
N GLY A 72 -52.63 5.25 -11.29
CA GLY A 72 -51.97 5.05 -12.58
C GLY A 72 -50.89 3.98 -12.52
N ASN A 73 -51.31 2.72 -12.62
CA ASN A 73 -50.43 1.59 -12.95
C ASN A 73 -49.81 1.81 -14.33
N GLY A 74 -48.48 1.95 -14.42
CA GLY A 74 -47.77 1.91 -15.71
C GLY A 74 -46.50 2.76 -15.79
N ALA A 75 -45.49 2.50 -14.96
CA ALA A 75 -44.21 3.24 -15.06
C ALA A 75 -42.99 2.39 -14.65
N ARG A 76 -42.82 1.22 -15.27
CA ARG A 76 -41.58 0.43 -15.15
C ARG A 76 -40.62 0.59 -16.35
N SER A 77 -40.85 1.55 -17.24
CA SER A 77 -40.06 1.72 -18.47
C SER A 77 -39.50 3.13 -18.72
N THR A 78 -39.63 4.10 -17.81
CA THR A 78 -39.30 5.50 -18.14
C THR A 78 -37.95 5.97 -17.63
N LEU A 79 -37.35 5.31 -16.64
CA LEU A 79 -36.10 5.79 -16.02
C LEU A 79 -34.85 5.40 -16.83
N ALA A 80 -34.87 4.24 -17.51
CA ALA A 80 -33.80 3.81 -18.40
C ALA A 80 -33.82 4.60 -19.73
N GLU A 81 -34.99 4.81 -20.34
CA GLU A 81 -35.15 5.64 -21.55
C GLU A 81 -34.84 7.13 -21.30
N SER A 82 -35.14 7.65 -20.11
CA SER A 82 -34.84 9.05 -19.77
C SER A 82 -33.34 9.33 -19.63
N LEU A 83 -32.54 8.32 -19.28
CA LEU A 83 -31.08 8.49 -19.14
C LEU A 83 -30.35 8.45 -20.48
N ASP A 84 -30.86 7.73 -21.49
CA ASP A 84 -30.29 7.73 -22.84
C ASP A 84 -30.47 9.09 -23.54
N GLY A 85 -31.61 9.74 -23.37
CA GLY A 85 -31.86 11.09 -23.93
C GLY A 85 -31.02 12.20 -23.29
N VAL A 86 -30.64 12.06 -22.01
CA VAL A 86 -29.74 13.00 -21.33
C VAL A 86 -28.29 12.83 -21.81
N ARG A 87 -27.90 11.59 -22.14
CA ARG A 87 -26.56 11.27 -22.66
C ARG A 87 -26.31 11.86 -24.04
N GLU A 88 -27.31 11.90 -24.91
CA GLU A 88 -27.22 12.55 -26.24
C GLU A 88 -27.07 14.07 -26.15
N ARG A 89 -27.66 14.73 -25.14
CA ARG A 89 -27.58 16.19 -24.97
C ARG A 89 -26.24 16.70 -24.45
N LEU A 90 -25.44 15.84 -23.83
CA LEU A 90 -24.17 16.22 -23.20
C LEU A 90 -22.95 16.05 -24.12
N GLY A 91 -23.10 15.54 -25.35
CA GLY A 91 -22.00 15.44 -26.30
C GLY A 91 -20.81 14.63 -25.77
N LEU A 92 -21.04 13.73 -24.80
CA LEU A 92 -19.99 12.85 -24.31
C LEU A 92 -19.65 11.89 -25.45
N PRO A 93 -18.40 11.91 -25.97
CA PRO A 93 -18.03 11.00 -27.04
C PRO A 93 -18.34 9.59 -26.56
N LYS A 94 -19.15 8.86 -27.35
CA LYS A 94 -19.21 7.41 -27.22
C LYS A 94 -17.74 6.99 -27.20
N ARG A 95 -17.32 6.25 -26.17
CA ARG A 95 -15.94 5.76 -26.10
C ARG A 95 -15.81 4.77 -27.26
N GLU A 96 -15.43 5.30 -28.42
CA GLU A 96 -15.34 4.54 -29.66
C GLU A 96 -14.16 3.59 -29.45
N TRP A 97 -14.51 2.35 -29.17
CA TRP A 97 -13.56 1.27 -29.02
C TRP A 97 -12.70 1.22 -30.30
N PRO A 98 -11.37 1.01 -30.19
CA PRO A 98 -10.50 0.95 -31.36
C PRO A 98 -11.09 -0.01 -32.40
N VAL A 99 -11.34 0.49 -33.60
CA VAL A 99 -12.04 -0.21 -34.68
C VAL A 99 -11.26 -1.45 -35.16
N GLU A 100 -10.00 -1.59 -34.77
CA GLU A 100 -9.08 -2.67 -35.14
C GLU A 100 -9.42 -4.05 -34.55
N ALA A 101 -10.31 -4.15 -33.55
CA ALA A 101 -10.80 -5.44 -33.06
C ALA A 101 -11.96 -5.94 -33.92
N GLU A 102 -11.66 -6.37 -35.15
CA GLU A 102 -12.63 -6.86 -36.13
C GLU A 102 -13.23 -8.23 -35.73
N ARG A 103 -12.59 -8.96 -34.79
CA ARG A 103 -13.10 -10.25 -34.29
C ARG A 103 -13.58 -10.17 -32.84
N SER A 104 -14.70 -10.84 -32.55
CA SER A 104 -15.30 -10.89 -31.21
C SER A 104 -14.37 -11.45 -30.13
N SER A 105 -13.44 -12.34 -30.51
CA SER A 105 -12.40 -12.89 -29.64
C SER A 105 -11.34 -11.85 -29.25
N GLU A 106 -10.94 -10.97 -30.16
CA GLU A 106 -9.95 -9.91 -29.92
C GLU A 106 -10.52 -8.83 -29.01
N ARG A 107 -11.79 -8.42 -29.24
CA ARG A 107 -12.48 -7.49 -28.33
C ARG A 107 -12.52 -8.00 -26.89
N ARG A 108 -12.75 -9.30 -26.71
CA ARG A 108 -12.76 -9.91 -25.37
C ARG A 108 -11.38 -9.86 -24.72
N LYS A 109 -10.33 -10.25 -25.46
CA LYS A 109 -8.94 -10.21 -24.95
C LYS A 109 -8.53 -8.80 -24.56
N TYR A 110 -8.87 -7.80 -25.38
CA TYR A 110 -8.61 -6.41 -25.06
C TYR A 110 -9.34 -5.96 -23.78
N LYS A 111 -10.64 -6.30 -23.64
CA LYS A 111 -11.38 -5.99 -22.41
C LYS A 111 -10.80 -6.70 -21.18
N GLN A 112 -10.27 -7.91 -21.32
CA GLN A 112 -9.58 -8.61 -20.25
C GLN A 112 -8.28 -7.89 -19.86
N ALA A 113 -7.43 -7.55 -20.82
CA ALA A 113 -6.20 -6.79 -20.56
C ALA A 113 -6.50 -5.43 -19.87
N MET A 114 -7.52 -4.71 -20.34
CA MET A 114 -7.94 -3.47 -19.68
C MET A 114 -8.51 -3.72 -18.27
N ALA A 115 -9.20 -4.83 -18.04
CA ALA A 115 -9.67 -5.19 -16.70
C ALA A 115 -8.51 -5.49 -15.76
N VAL A 116 -7.45 -6.15 -16.25
CA VAL A 116 -6.21 -6.37 -15.49
C VAL A 116 -5.63 -5.04 -15.04
N GLU A 117 -5.44 -4.07 -15.94
CA GLU A 117 -4.92 -2.74 -15.58
C GLU A 117 -5.76 -2.03 -14.50
N LEU A 118 -7.09 -2.01 -14.68
CA LEU A 118 -7.99 -1.34 -13.73
C LEU A 118 -7.98 -2.02 -12.36
N LEU A 119 -8.04 -3.35 -12.31
CA LEU A 119 -8.02 -4.10 -11.06
C LEU A 119 -6.64 -4.06 -10.38
N ALA A 120 -5.55 -4.01 -11.14
CA ALA A 120 -4.20 -3.85 -10.62
C ALA A 120 -3.98 -2.46 -9.99
N SER A 121 -4.64 -1.43 -10.52
CA SER A 121 -4.64 -0.08 -9.95
C SER A 121 -5.43 0.07 -8.63
N GLY A 122 -6.13 -1.00 -8.20
CA GLY A 122 -6.90 -1.02 -6.95
C GLY A 122 -8.39 -0.74 -7.10
N MET A 123 -8.92 -0.66 -8.32
CA MET A 123 -10.37 -0.51 -8.52
C MET A 123 -11.14 -1.76 -8.11
N THR A 124 -12.37 -1.56 -7.66
CA THR A 124 -13.28 -2.67 -7.37
C THR A 124 -13.80 -3.33 -8.66
N VAL A 125 -14.25 -4.59 -8.57
CA VAL A 125 -14.84 -5.34 -9.68
C VAL A 125 -16.01 -4.58 -10.32
N THR A 126 -16.86 -3.96 -9.51
CA THR A 126 -18.01 -3.17 -9.97
C THR A 126 -17.60 -1.90 -10.70
N GLU A 127 -16.54 -1.21 -10.25
CA GLU A 127 -16.04 0.00 -10.90
C GLU A 127 -15.36 -0.32 -12.23
N ALA A 128 -14.52 -1.36 -12.26
CA ALA A 128 -13.87 -1.83 -13.48
C ALA A 128 -14.90 -2.29 -14.52
N ALA A 129 -15.92 -3.03 -14.10
CA ALA A 129 -17.03 -3.46 -14.97
C ALA A 129 -17.79 -2.28 -15.56
N ARG A 130 -18.12 -1.27 -14.73
CA ARG A 130 -18.76 -0.02 -15.17
C ARG A 130 -17.90 0.75 -16.18
N GLN A 131 -16.58 0.81 -15.95
CA GLN A 131 -15.65 1.54 -16.82
C GLN A 131 -15.44 0.84 -18.19
N LEU A 132 -15.62 -0.48 -18.24
CA LEU A 132 -15.49 -1.32 -19.43
C LEU A 132 -16.82 -1.64 -20.12
N ASP A 133 -17.93 -1.12 -19.58
CA ASP A 133 -19.29 -1.36 -20.07
C ASP A 133 -19.55 -2.87 -20.25
N ILE A 134 -19.32 -3.62 -19.17
CA ILE A 134 -19.57 -5.07 -19.07
C ILE A 134 -20.31 -5.39 -17.77
N ASP A 135 -21.00 -6.52 -17.75
CA ASP A 135 -21.65 -7.00 -16.54
C ASP A 135 -20.60 -7.47 -15.50
N PRO A 136 -20.74 -7.11 -14.20
CA PRO A 136 -19.80 -7.53 -13.15
C PRO A 136 -19.61 -9.04 -13.06
N SER A 137 -20.62 -9.86 -13.37
CA SER A 137 -20.50 -11.33 -13.41
C SER A 137 -19.46 -11.79 -14.43
N THR A 138 -19.24 -11.04 -15.51
CA THR A 138 -18.22 -11.34 -16.51
C THR A 138 -16.82 -11.21 -15.92
N VAL A 139 -16.58 -10.18 -15.09
CA VAL A 139 -15.30 -9.97 -14.42
C VAL A 139 -15.09 -11.03 -13.33
N HIS A 140 -16.13 -11.36 -12.55
CA HIS A 140 -16.05 -12.47 -11.60
C HIS A 140 -15.74 -13.80 -12.27
N ARG A 141 -16.27 -14.06 -13.47
CA ARG A 141 -15.91 -15.24 -14.26
C ARG A 141 -14.44 -15.23 -14.67
N TRP A 142 -13.89 -14.08 -15.05
CA TRP A 142 -12.46 -13.96 -15.37
C TRP A 142 -11.57 -14.17 -14.15
N LEU A 143 -11.99 -13.74 -12.97
CA LEU A 143 -11.26 -13.99 -11.72
C LEU A 143 -11.21 -15.48 -11.32
N ASN A 144 -12.01 -16.34 -11.95
CA ASN A 144 -11.92 -17.80 -11.80
C ASN A 144 -11.00 -18.45 -12.86
N ASP A 145 -10.53 -17.69 -13.84
CA ASP A 145 -9.58 -18.16 -14.85
C ASP A 145 -8.15 -17.99 -14.33
N ALA A 146 -7.43 -19.11 -14.21
CA ALA A 146 -6.06 -19.12 -13.71
C ALA A 146 -5.10 -18.24 -14.54
N LEU A 147 -5.31 -18.15 -15.86
CA LEU A 147 -4.47 -17.31 -16.71
C LEU A 147 -4.68 -15.82 -16.44
N PHE A 148 -5.94 -15.42 -16.27
CA PHE A 148 -6.28 -14.03 -15.95
C PHE A 148 -5.77 -13.62 -14.57
N VAL A 149 -5.90 -14.50 -13.56
CA VAL A 149 -5.36 -14.25 -12.22
C VAL A 149 -3.84 -14.14 -12.25
N ALA A 150 -3.16 -15.02 -12.98
CA ALA A 150 -1.70 -14.94 -13.13
C ALA A 150 -1.25 -13.63 -13.78
N GLU A 151 -1.95 -13.17 -14.83
CA GLU A 151 -1.68 -11.88 -15.48
C GLU A 151 -1.94 -10.69 -14.54
N LEU A 152 -3.04 -10.74 -13.77
CA LEU A 152 -3.35 -9.72 -12.78
C LEU A 152 -2.30 -9.63 -11.67
N GLU A 153 -1.86 -10.76 -11.13
CA GLU A 153 -0.83 -10.79 -10.09
C GLU A 153 0.54 -10.36 -10.64
N ALA A 154 0.90 -10.77 -11.85
CA ALA A 154 2.10 -10.28 -12.51
C ALA A 154 2.08 -8.75 -12.65
N ARG A 155 0.95 -8.19 -13.11
CA ARG A 155 0.79 -6.75 -13.27
C ARG A 155 0.84 -6.00 -11.93
N ARG A 156 0.25 -6.56 -10.88
CA ARG A 156 0.37 -6.01 -9.51
C ARG A 156 1.82 -6.01 -9.04
N GLY A 157 2.56 -7.09 -9.32
CA GLY A 157 3.99 -7.19 -9.05
C GLY A 157 4.78 -6.05 -9.72
N GLU A 158 4.59 -5.85 -11.03
CA GLU A 158 5.25 -4.77 -11.79
C GLU A 158 4.95 -3.37 -11.20
N ILE A 159 3.70 -3.11 -10.82
CA ILE A 159 3.31 -1.84 -10.20
C ILE A 159 4.06 -1.66 -8.88
N VAL A 160 4.07 -2.68 -8.02
CA VAL A 160 4.76 -2.63 -6.72
C VAL A 160 6.26 -2.41 -6.91
N GLU A 161 6.90 -3.14 -7.83
CA GLU A 161 8.32 -2.97 -8.16
C GLU A 161 8.62 -1.54 -8.62
N SER A 162 7.82 -1.00 -9.55
CA SER A 162 7.99 0.38 -10.03
C SER A 162 7.81 1.42 -8.93
N MET A 163 6.87 1.20 -8.00
CA MET A 163 6.65 2.06 -6.84
C MET A 163 7.84 2.01 -5.87
N LEU A 164 8.42 0.83 -5.65
CA LEU A 164 9.61 0.65 -4.82
C LEU A 164 10.81 1.39 -5.42
N ASP A 165 11.02 1.29 -6.73
CA ASP A 165 12.09 2.03 -7.43
C ASP A 165 11.94 3.54 -7.29
N GLN A 166 10.72 4.05 -7.48
CA GLN A 166 10.41 5.48 -7.27
C GLN A 166 10.65 5.90 -5.83
N HIS A 167 10.26 5.07 -4.86
CA HIS A 167 10.47 5.34 -3.44
C HIS A 167 11.96 5.37 -3.07
N LEU A 168 12.77 4.45 -3.61
CA LEU A 168 14.22 4.42 -3.41
C LEU A 168 14.88 5.67 -3.98
N LEU A 169 14.49 6.09 -5.18
CA LEU A 169 14.98 7.34 -5.78
C LEU A 169 14.60 8.56 -4.94
N ALA A 170 13.33 8.66 -4.53
CA ALA A 170 12.85 9.75 -3.68
C ALA A 170 13.60 9.80 -2.34
N SER A 171 13.86 8.65 -1.73
CA SER A 171 14.62 8.51 -0.48
C SER A 171 16.06 8.99 -0.64
N ARG A 172 16.72 8.67 -1.76
CA ARG A 172 18.07 9.16 -2.07
C ARG A 172 18.10 10.69 -2.21
N ILE A 173 17.14 11.27 -2.94
CA ILE A 173 17.03 12.72 -3.11
C ILE A 173 16.77 13.41 -1.77
N ALA A 174 15.86 12.86 -0.94
CA ALA A 174 15.56 13.38 0.38
C ALA A 174 16.79 13.35 1.30
N THR A 175 17.54 12.25 1.29
CA THR A 175 18.80 12.11 2.05
C THR A 175 19.82 13.16 1.63
N ALA A 176 20.02 13.35 0.32
CA ALA A 176 20.93 14.38 -0.19
C ALA A 176 20.51 15.80 0.23
N LYS A 177 19.20 16.10 0.20
CA LYS A 177 18.68 17.39 0.69
C LYS A 177 18.91 17.57 2.19
N LEU A 178 18.68 16.53 3.00
CA LEU A 178 18.96 16.58 4.44
C LEU A 178 20.44 16.83 4.72
N MET A 179 21.35 16.22 3.95
CA MET A 179 22.79 16.47 4.09
C MET A 179 23.14 17.95 3.86
N GLY A 180 22.57 18.58 2.82
CA GLY A 180 22.77 20.01 2.59
C GLY A 180 22.15 20.91 3.67
N LEU A 181 21.08 20.46 4.33
CA LEU A 181 20.44 21.22 5.43
C LEU A 181 21.25 21.18 6.74
N ILE A 182 22.19 20.24 6.89
CA ILE A 182 23.09 20.21 8.06
C ILE A 182 23.96 21.48 8.11
N ASP A 183 24.35 22.02 6.96
CA ASP A 183 25.18 23.24 6.87
C ASP A 183 24.34 24.53 6.90
N SER A 184 23.07 24.46 7.29
CA SER A 184 22.19 25.63 7.37
C SER A 184 22.66 26.60 8.46
N PRO A 185 22.62 27.93 8.22
CA PRO A 185 22.92 28.92 9.27
C PRO A 185 21.89 28.92 10.41
N ASN A 186 20.71 28.31 10.20
CA ASN A 186 19.72 28.14 11.25
C ASN A 186 19.98 26.85 12.03
N GLU A 187 20.49 26.99 13.26
CA GLU A 187 20.84 25.89 14.15
C GLU A 187 19.69 24.89 14.37
N GLN A 188 18.44 25.36 14.44
CA GLN A 188 17.29 24.47 14.63
C GLN A 188 17.05 23.56 13.42
N ILE A 189 17.24 24.08 12.21
CA ILE A 189 17.09 23.32 10.96
C ILE A 189 18.24 22.31 10.83
N ALA A 190 19.47 22.76 11.08
CA ALA A 190 20.67 21.91 11.04
C ALA A 190 20.56 20.74 12.03
N LEU A 191 20.16 21.02 13.29
CA LEU A 191 19.98 20.01 14.32
C LEU A 191 18.90 18.99 13.95
N ARG A 192 17.75 19.45 13.43
CA ARG A 192 16.67 18.55 12.99
C ARG A 192 17.10 17.67 11.81
N ALA A 193 17.82 18.23 10.84
CA ALA A 193 18.33 17.47 9.71
C ALA A 193 19.33 16.38 10.16
N ALA A 194 20.27 16.73 11.05
CA ALA A 194 21.22 15.80 11.64
C ALA A 194 20.53 14.69 12.44
N ALA A 195 19.53 15.02 13.25
CA ALA A 195 18.77 14.04 14.04
C ALA A 195 17.99 13.05 13.15
N ILE A 196 17.35 13.53 12.08
CA ILE A 196 16.62 12.67 11.13
C ILE A 196 17.59 11.73 10.41
N LEU A 197 18.75 12.23 9.96
CA LEU A 197 19.77 11.41 9.30
C LEU A 197 20.33 10.34 10.23
N TYR A 198 20.63 10.70 11.49
CA TYR A 198 21.11 9.74 12.49
C TYR A 198 20.08 8.64 12.76
N ALA A 199 18.81 9.01 12.99
CA ALA A 199 17.73 8.06 13.23
C ALA A 199 17.43 7.17 12.01
N GLY A 200 17.58 7.71 10.79
CA GLY A 200 17.49 6.94 9.54
C GLY A 200 18.61 5.91 9.42
N GLY A 201 19.85 6.31 9.71
CA GLY A 201 21.02 5.42 9.69
C GLY A 201 20.92 4.28 10.71
N GLN A 202 20.47 4.57 11.94
CA GLN A 202 20.24 3.55 12.98
C GLN A 202 19.22 2.50 12.54
N ARG A 203 18.08 2.93 11.97
CA ARG A 203 17.06 2.01 11.44
C ARG A 203 17.60 1.16 10.30
N ALA A 204 18.34 1.75 9.35
CA ALA A 204 18.95 1.01 8.26
C ALA A 204 19.90 -0.09 8.76
N TYR A 205 20.72 0.23 9.77
CA TYR A 205 21.61 -0.75 10.40
C TYR A 205 20.84 -1.93 11.02
N GLN A 206 19.76 -1.64 11.77
CA GLN A 206 18.91 -2.66 12.37
C GLN A 206 18.29 -3.59 11.30
N PHE A 207 17.78 -3.03 10.20
CA PHE A 207 17.24 -3.84 9.10
C PHE A 207 18.31 -4.74 8.45
N MET A 208 19.52 -4.24 8.27
CA MET A 208 20.63 -5.03 7.73
C MET A 208 21.05 -6.17 8.67
N ASP A 209 21.08 -5.93 9.98
CA ASP A 209 21.39 -6.97 10.97
C ASP A 209 20.30 -8.07 10.97
N VAL A 210 19.03 -7.67 11.01
CA VAL A 210 17.89 -8.60 10.96
C VAL A 210 17.95 -9.45 9.68
N ARG A 211 18.20 -8.83 8.52
CA ARG A 211 18.35 -9.55 7.25
C ARG A 211 19.49 -10.57 7.32
N LYS A 212 20.68 -10.19 7.77
CA LYS A 212 21.82 -11.10 7.93
C LYS A 212 21.56 -12.24 8.94
N ARG A 213 20.72 -11.99 9.95
CA ARG A 213 20.31 -13.02 10.90
C ARG A 213 19.36 -14.03 10.25
N ILE A 214 18.44 -13.56 9.41
CA ILE A 214 17.53 -14.43 8.64
C ILE A 214 18.32 -15.28 7.65
N GLU A 215 19.20 -14.68 6.86
CA GLU A 215 20.05 -15.41 5.88
C GLU A 215 20.85 -16.54 6.57
N ARG A 216 21.45 -16.27 7.73
CA ARG A 216 22.16 -17.30 8.52
C ARG A 216 21.25 -18.42 9.03
N LEU A 217 19.99 -18.12 9.38
CA LEU A 217 19.03 -19.12 9.82
C LEU A 217 18.58 -19.99 8.65
N GLU A 218 18.33 -19.38 7.50
CA GLU A 218 17.96 -20.07 6.26
C GLU A 218 19.06 -21.04 5.81
N ASP A 219 20.32 -20.60 5.83
CA ASP A 219 21.49 -21.43 5.53
C ASP A 219 21.61 -22.63 6.49
N ASN A 220 21.46 -22.39 7.79
CA ASN A 220 21.54 -23.43 8.82
C ASN A 220 20.40 -24.46 8.72
N MET A 221 19.23 -24.05 8.23
CA MET A 221 18.07 -24.93 8.04
C MET A 221 18.07 -25.61 6.66
N GLY A 222 18.98 -25.25 5.76
CA GLY A 222 18.97 -25.72 4.37
C GLY A 222 17.74 -25.27 3.58
N ILE A 223 17.05 -24.23 4.06
CA ILE A 223 15.86 -23.68 3.43
C ILE A 223 16.32 -22.55 2.52
N VAL A 224 16.76 -22.89 1.31
CA VAL A 224 17.06 -21.89 0.29
C VAL A 224 15.73 -21.55 -0.42
N TYR A 225 15.04 -20.52 0.05
CA TYR A 225 13.94 -19.95 -0.72
C TYR A 225 14.52 -19.21 -1.94
N GLY A 226 14.60 -19.94 -3.06
CA GLY A 226 14.50 -19.39 -4.41
C GLY A 226 15.24 -18.09 -4.71
N SER A 227 16.57 -18.06 -4.58
CA SER A 227 17.38 -17.16 -5.42
C SER A 227 17.48 -17.80 -6.81
N LYS A 228 16.40 -17.70 -7.59
CA LYS A 228 16.50 -17.82 -9.05
C LYS A 228 16.99 -16.46 -9.54
N VAL A 229 18.31 -16.39 -9.71
CA VAL A 229 19.04 -15.36 -10.45
C VAL A 229 18.51 -15.27 -11.88
#